data_AF-I1C337-F1
#
_entry.id   AF-I1C337-F1
#
_cell.length_a   1.000
_cell.length_b   1.000
_cell.length_c   1.000
_cell.angle_alpha   90.00
_cell.angle_beta   90.00
_cell.angle_gamma   90.00
#
_symmetry.space_group_name_H-M   'P 1'
#
loop_
_entity.id
_entity.type
_entity.pdbx_description
1 polymer ?
#
loop_
_entity_poly.entity_id
_entity_poly.type
_entity_poly.pdbx_seq_one_letter_code
_entity_poly.pdbx_strand_id
1 'polypeptide(L)'
;MSVVDESRSRYLRESAERVGWSEEHLEKMKKRPGFRMSTEMFHINGYMYNNKEIKLEWGTRVRWYVVSFAPSVDEPHTAHWHGATLLYHGHRVDVVDLTAISFEVADMVPDNEGTWLFHCHVSSHFDMGMTTIYNVEKVIITGDEGW
;
A
#
# COMPACT_ATOMS: atom_id res chain seq x y z
N MET A 1 -3.89 3.28 -2.17
CA MET A 1 -2.46 3.49 -2.50
C MET A 1 -2.27 4.98 -2.72
N SER A 2 -1.21 5.56 -2.16
CA SER A 2 -0.96 7.01 -2.29
C SER A 2 0.50 7.32 -2.05
N VAL A 3 0.95 8.41 -2.64
CA VAL A 3 2.14 9.15 -2.20
C VAL A 3 1.65 10.33 -1.38
N VAL A 4 2.13 10.48 -0.15
CA VAL A 4 1.79 11.62 0.72
C VAL A 4 3.03 12.47 0.94
N ASP A 5 2.98 13.73 0.48
CA ASP A 5 4.04 14.71 0.67
C ASP A 5 3.88 15.41 2.04
N GLU A 6 4.58 14.89 3.06
CA GLU A 6 4.54 15.45 4.42
C GLU A 6 5.17 16.85 4.51
N SER A 7 5.98 17.29 3.54
CA SER A 7 6.49 18.66 3.52
C SER A 7 5.38 19.71 3.37
N ARG A 8 4.21 19.29 2.87
CA ARG A 8 3.01 20.12 2.70
C ARG A 8 1.99 19.93 3.82
N SER A 9 2.29 19.05 4.78
CA SER A 9 1.44 18.79 5.93
C SER A 9 1.34 20.03 6.82
N ARG A 10 0.14 20.30 7.34
CA ARG A 10 -0.06 21.33 8.38
C ARG A 10 0.69 21.00 9.67
N TYR A 11 1.06 19.73 9.86
CA TYR A 11 1.72 19.22 11.05
C TYR A 11 3.24 19.10 10.91
N LEU A 12 3.84 19.60 9.81
CA LEU A 12 5.27 19.45 9.58
C LEU A 12 6.12 20.01 10.74
N ARG A 13 5.71 21.14 11.30
CA ARG A 13 6.40 21.77 12.42
C ARG A 13 6.32 20.91 13.67
N GLU A 14 5.14 20.42 14.02
CA GLU A 14 4.90 19.56 15.17
C GLU A 14 5.65 18.23 15.03
N SER A 15 5.71 17.67 13.81
CA SER A 15 6.51 16.48 13.51
C SER A 15 8.01 16.73 13.71
N ALA A 16 8.52 17.90 13.31
CA ALA A 16 9.91 18.29 13.53
C ALA A 16 10.21 18.46 15.03
N GLU A 17 9.32 19.11 15.78
CA GLU A 17 9.45 19.27 17.24
C GLU A 17 9.48 17.91 17.95
N ARG A 18 8.66 16.94 17.54
CA ARG A 18 8.64 15.57 18.10
C ARG A 18 9.95 14.81 17.92
N VAL A 19 10.70 15.09 16.85
CA VAL A 19 12.03 14.49 16.63
C VAL A 19 13.17 15.37 17.17
N GLY A 20 12.84 16.38 17.97
CA GLY A 20 13.81 17.26 18.65
C GLY A 20 14.44 18.31 17.76
N TRP A 21 13.86 18.63 16.61
CA TRP A 21 14.37 19.69 15.73
C TRP A 21 13.89 21.06 16.19
N SER A 22 14.79 22.04 16.14
CA SER A 22 14.41 23.45 16.26
C SER A 22 13.82 23.97 14.95
N GLU A 23 13.04 25.07 15.04
CA GLU A 23 12.51 25.77 13.86
C GLU A 23 13.63 26.17 12.88
N GLU A 24 14.76 26.67 13.41
CA GLU A 24 15.93 27.02 12.59
C GLU A 24 16.51 25.81 11.85
N HIS A 25 16.57 24.65 12.51
CA HIS A 25 17.03 23.42 11.87
C HIS A 25 16.06 22.97 10.78
N LEU A 26 14.75 23.01 11.03
CA LEU A 26 13.73 22.68 10.03
C LEU A 26 13.84 23.56 8.79
N GLU A 27 13.98 24.88 8.97
CA GLU A 27 14.16 25.83 7.86
C GLU A 27 15.47 25.61 7.08
N LYS A 28 16.53 25.17 7.76
CA LYS A 28 17.77 24.75 7.11
C LYS A 28 17.58 23.46 6.30
N MET A 29 16.83 22.49 6.82
CA MET A 29 16.56 21.22 6.15
C MET A 29 15.68 21.41 4.92
N LYS A 30 14.63 22.23 4.99
CA LYS A 30 13.76 22.56 3.84
C LYS A 30 14.51 23.05 2.60
N LYS A 31 15.67 23.68 2.78
CA LYS A 31 16.52 24.20 1.69
C LYS A 31 17.44 23.15 1.09
N ARG A 32 17.60 21.98 1.71
CA ARG A 32 18.50 20.94 1.21
C ARG A 32 17.88 20.21 0.01
N PRO A 33 18.70 19.86 -1.01
CA PRO A 33 18.25 18.96 -2.04
C PRO A 33 17.85 17.62 -1.40
N GLY A 34 16.68 17.11 -1.78
CA GLY A 34 16.17 15.83 -1.28
C GLY A 34 15.32 15.90 0.00
N PHE A 35 15.17 17.07 0.65
CA PHE A 35 14.28 17.17 1.82
C PHE A 35 12.85 16.78 1.47
N ARG A 36 12.30 17.34 0.38
CA ARG A 36 10.95 17.00 -0.08
C ARG A 36 10.80 15.50 -0.37
N MET A 37 11.76 14.92 -1.09
CA MET A 37 11.75 13.48 -1.38
C MET A 37 11.80 12.63 -0.10
N SER A 38 12.56 13.05 0.92
CA SER A 38 12.61 12.35 2.20
C SER A 38 11.31 12.43 3.01
N THR A 39 10.40 13.33 2.65
CA THR A 39 9.08 13.50 3.26
C THR A 39 7.95 12.94 2.38
N GLU A 40 8.26 12.40 1.20
CA GLU A 40 7.29 11.73 0.34
C GLU A 40 7.13 10.27 0.79
N MET A 41 5.96 9.96 1.33
CA MET A 41 5.64 8.66 1.92
C MET A 41 4.83 7.82 0.92
N PHE A 42 5.47 6.83 0.31
CA PHE A 42 4.87 5.95 -0.70
C PHE A 42 4.22 4.74 -0.01
N HIS A 43 2.90 4.77 0.18
CA HIS A 43 2.25 3.86 1.13
C HIS A 43 0.99 3.15 0.62
N ILE A 44 0.67 2.04 1.28
CA ILE A 44 -0.62 1.34 1.20
C ILE A 44 -1.30 1.54 2.57
N ASN A 45 -2.41 2.29 2.61
CA ASN A 45 -3.16 2.58 3.85
C ASN A 45 -2.32 3.18 5.01
N GLY A 46 -1.29 3.99 4.69
CA GLY A 46 -0.36 4.58 5.66
C GLY A 46 0.81 3.67 6.05
N TYR A 47 0.89 2.47 5.50
CA TYR A 47 1.92 1.46 5.77
C TYR A 47 2.92 1.37 4.63
N MET A 48 4.19 1.11 4.97
CA MET A 48 5.33 1.10 4.05
C MET A 48 6.27 -0.06 4.39
N TYR A 49 7.06 -0.51 3.43
CA TYR A 49 8.12 -1.52 3.64
C TYR A 49 7.62 -2.78 4.37
N ASN A 50 6.43 -3.28 3.98
CA ASN A 50 5.83 -4.50 4.55
C ASN A 50 5.53 -4.44 6.06
N ASN A 51 5.45 -3.25 6.66
CA ASN A 51 5.16 -3.09 8.09
C ASN A 51 3.70 -3.36 8.47
N LYS A 52 2.87 -3.78 7.52
CA LYS A 52 1.51 -4.27 7.71
C LYS A 52 1.31 -5.57 6.94
N GLU A 53 0.64 -6.52 7.59
CA GLU A 53 0.19 -7.78 7.01
C GLU A 53 -1.34 -7.77 6.84
N ILE A 54 -1.82 -8.34 5.74
CA ILE A 54 -3.23 -8.62 5.47
C ILE A 54 -3.44 -10.13 5.61
N LYS A 55 -4.40 -10.56 6.42
CA LYS A 55 -4.71 -11.99 6.61
C LYS A 55 -5.88 -12.40 5.75
N LEU A 56 -5.70 -13.48 4.99
CA LEU A 56 -6.71 -14.08 4.13
C LEU A 56 -6.85 -15.56 4.46
N GLU A 57 -8.05 -16.08 4.28
CA GLU A 57 -8.34 -17.50 4.47
C GLU A 57 -8.40 -18.19 3.11
N TRP A 58 -7.70 -19.33 3.02
CA TRP A 58 -7.70 -20.17 1.83
C TRP A 58 -9.12 -20.55 1.40
N GLY A 59 -9.41 -20.45 0.11
CA GLY A 59 -10.69 -20.84 -0.49
C GLY A 59 -11.85 -19.88 -0.25
N THR A 60 -11.67 -18.83 0.55
CA THR A 60 -12.73 -17.85 0.83
C THR A 60 -12.87 -16.82 -0.29
N ARG A 61 -14.06 -16.20 -0.40
CA ARG A 61 -14.27 -15.09 -1.34
C ARG A 61 -13.79 -13.80 -0.71
N VAL A 62 -12.81 -13.18 -1.34
CA VAL A 62 -12.24 -11.88 -0.95
C VAL A 62 -12.59 -10.85 -2.01
N ARG A 63 -13.07 -9.69 -1.58
CA ARG A 63 -13.25 -8.53 -2.47
C ARG A 63 -12.28 -7.42 -2.09
N TRP A 64 -11.45 -7.04 -3.05
CA TRP A 64 -10.52 -5.93 -2.91
C TRP A 64 -11.19 -4.65 -3.40
N TYR A 65 -11.21 -3.64 -2.53
CA TYR A 65 -11.55 -2.27 -2.88
C TYR A 65 -10.26 -1.47 -2.88
N VAL A 66 -9.79 -1.08 -4.06
CA VAL A 66 -8.49 -0.41 -4.20
C VAL A 66 -8.73 1.01 -4.67
N VAL A 67 -8.23 1.97 -3.88
CA VAL A 67 -8.39 3.40 -4.16
C VAL A 67 -7.03 4.04 -4.34
N SER A 68 -6.89 4.85 -5.38
CA SER A 68 -5.75 5.75 -5.58
C SER A 68 -6.15 7.16 -5.16
N PHE A 69 -5.36 7.74 -4.25
CA PHE A 69 -5.46 9.16 -3.90
C PHE A 69 -4.26 9.95 -4.45
N ALA A 70 -3.84 9.63 -5.68
CA ALA A 70 -2.80 10.39 -6.36
C ALA A 70 -3.28 11.81 -6.71
N PRO A 71 -2.51 12.87 -6.40
CA PRO A 71 -2.89 14.26 -6.63
C PRO A 71 -2.81 14.69 -8.10
N SER A 72 -2.13 13.93 -8.95
CA SER A 72 -2.00 14.18 -10.39
C SER A 72 -2.07 12.86 -11.19
N VAL A 73 -2.46 12.96 -12.46
CA VAL A 73 -2.38 11.86 -13.44
C VAL A 73 -0.95 11.39 -13.68
N ASP A 74 0.04 12.21 -13.36
CA ASP A 74 1.47 11.90 -13.50
C ASP A 74 2.01 10.97 -12.39
N GLU A 75 1.18 10.60 -11.42
CA GLU A 75 1.52 9.67 -10.34
C GLU A 75 0.58 8.44 -10.36
N PRO A 76 0.61 7.60 -11.42
CA PRO A 76 -0.22 6.42 -11.48
C PRO A 76 0.22 5.37 -10.45
N HIS A 77 -0.71 4.50 -10.07
CA HIS A 77 -0.40 3.30 -9.31
C HIS A 77 -0.84 2.06 -10.09
N THR A 78 -0.16 0.95 -9.86
CA THR A 78 -0.46 -0.32 -10.52
C THR A 78 -0.41 -1.40 -9.45
N ALA A 79 -1.57 -1.77 -8.92
CA ALA A 79 -1.71 -2.69 -7.81
C ALA A 79 -1.46 -4.12 -8.30
N HIS A 80 -0.51 -4.83 -7.71
CA HIS A 80 -0.11 -6.18 -8.13
C HIS A 80 -0.13 -7.16 -6.95
N TRP A 81 -0.84 -8.27 -7.12
CA TRP A 81 -0.96 -9.35 -6.14
C TRP A 81 -0.14 -10.57 -6.59
N HIS A 82 0.99 -10.83 -5.93
CA HIS A 82 1.83 -11.98 -6.25
C HIS A 82 1.15 -13.30 -5.87
N GLY A 83 1.27 -14.33 -6.71
CA GLY A 83 0.81 -15.68 -6.35
C GLY A 83 -0.71 -15.86 -6.30
N ALA A 84 -1.47 -14.87 -6.78
CA ALA A 84 -2.92 -14.97 -6.95
C ALA A 84 -3.36 -14.37 -8.29
N THR A 85 -4.57 -14.72 -8.73
CA THR A 85 -5.27 -14.00 -9.81
C THR A 85 -6.62 -13.50 -9.30
N LEU A 86 -7.09 -12.42 -9.88
CA LEU A 86 -8.34 -11.75 -9.54
C LEU A 86 -9.27 -11.75 -10.75
N LEU A 87 -10.57 -11.67 -10.49
CA LEU A 87 -11.59 -11.34 -11.47
C LEU A 87 -11.85 -9.83 -11.42
N TYR A 88 -11.53 -9.15 -12.52
CA TYR A 88 -11.67 -7.71 -12.70
C TYR A 88 -12.40 -7.44 -14.02
N HIS A 89 -13.60 -6.84 -13.95
CA HIS A 89 -14.50 -6.65 -15.11
C HIS A 89 -14.70 -7.89 -16.01
N GLY A 90 -14.73 -9.08 -15.42
CA GLY A 90 -14.89 -10.34 -16.17
C GLY A 90 -13.59 -10.90 -16.75
N HIS A 91 -12.46 -10.21 -16.57
CA HIS A 91 -11.14 -10.65 -16.98
C HIS A 91 -10.34 -11.20 -15.79
N ARG A 92 -9.48 -12.18 -16.06
CA ARG A 92 -8.50 -12.65 -15.08
C ARG A 92 -7.24 -11.81 -15.19
N VAL A 93 -6.84 -11.19 -14.07
CA VAL A 93 -5.67 -10.33 -13.97
C VAL A 93 -4.95 -10.58 -12.65
N ASP A 94 -3.68 -10.20 -12.56
CA ASP A 94 -2.89 -10.10 -11.33
C ASP A 94 -2.48 -8.65 -11.05
N VAL A 95 -2.61 -7.76 -12.04
CA VAL A 95 -2.35 -6.33 -11.95
C VAL A 95 -3.60 -5.52 -12.27
N VAL A 96 -3.84 -4.46 -11.50
CA VAL A 96 -4.91 -3.46 -11.73
C VAL A 96 -4.31 -2.07 -11.74
N ASP A 97 -4.50 -1.35 -12.84
CA ASP A 97 -4.05 0.03 -12.99
C ASP A 97 -4.99 1.00 -12.27
N LEU A 98 -4.41 2.00 -11.63
CA LEU A 98 -5.11 3.04 -10.90
C LEU A 98 -4.59 4.40 -11.39
N THR A 99 -5.50 5.20 -11.92
CA THR A 99 -5.23 6.57 -12.35
C THR A 99 -5.40 7.54 -11.16
N ALA A 100 -5.29 8.85 -11.42
CA ALA A 100 -5.50 9.86 -10.39
C ALA A 100 -6.94 9.83 -9.88
N ILE A 101 -7.11 9.74 -8.55
CA ILE A 101 -8.42 9.75 -7.89
C ILE A 101 -9.34 8.67 -8.49
N SER A 102 -8.84 7.43 -8.57
CA SER A 102 -9.60 6.29 -9.08
C SER A 102 -9.93 5.28 -7.99
N PHE A 103 -10.95 4.46 -8.25
CA PHE A 103 -11.30 3.33 -7.42
C PHE A 103 -11.60 2.13 -8.31
N GLU A 104 -11.11 0.96 -7.91
CA GLU A 104 -11.31 -0.29 -8.63
C GLU A 104 -11.73 -1.39 -7.66
N VAL A 105 -12.49 -2.36 -8.18
CA VAL A 105 -12.98 -3.52 -7.41
C VAL A 105 -12.60 -4.80 -8.12
N ALA A 106 -11.95 -5.70 -7.40
CA ALA A 106 -11.54 -6.99 -7.92
C ALA A 106 -11.87 -8.11 -6.92
N ASP A 107 -12.35 -9.23 -7.44
CA ASP A 107 -12.71 -10.40 -6.63
C ASP A 107 -11.59 -11.45 -6.70
N MET A 108 -11.26 -12.05 -5.56
CA MET A 108 -10.21 -13.05 -5.42
C MET A 108 -10.76 -14.26 -4.66
N VAL A 109 -10.30 -15.46 -5.03
CA VAL A 109 -10.39 -16.65 -4.19
C VAL A 109 -8.96 -17.10 -3.92
N PRO A 110 -8.40 -16.88 -2.72
CA PRO A 110 -7.03 -17.25 -2.42
C PRO A 110 -6.89 -18.77 -2.44
N ASP A 111 -6.14 -19.32 -3.39
CA ASP A 111 -5.95 -20.77 -3.55
C ASP A 111 -4.50 -21.21 -3.30
N ASN A 112 -3.62 -20.27 -2.98
CA ASN A 112 -2.19 -20.47 -2.83
C ASN A 112 -1.72 -20.05 -1.42
N GLU A 113 -1.52 -21.05 -0.56
CA GLU A 113 -1.10 -20.86 0.84
C GLU A 113 0.28 -20.21 0.94
N GLY A 114 0.47 -19.34 1.93
CA GLY A 114 1.75 -18.71 2.24
C GLY A 114 1.68 -17.18 2.27
N THR A 115 2.87 -16.57 2.38
CA THR A 115 3.04 -15.12 2.44
C THR A 115 3.40 -14.58 1.05
N TRP A 116 2.58 -13.65 0.56
CA TRP A 116 2.67 -13.08 -0.77
C TRP A 116 2.81 -11.56 -0.72
N LEU A 117 3.49 -10.99 -1.71
CA LEU A 117 3.69 -9.56 -1.83
C LEU A 117 2.48 -8.90 -2.51
N PHE A 118 2.00 -7.80 -1.94
CA PHE A 118 1.08 -6.87 -2.58
C PHE A 118 1.75 -5.49 -2.69
N HIS A 119 1.93 -4.98 -3.91
CA HIS A 119 2.72 -3.76 -4.12
C HIS A 119 2.28 -2.93 -5.32
N CYS A 120 2.84 -1.73 -5.44
CA CYS A 120 2.78 -0.93 -6.65
C CYS A 120 3.85 -1.40 -7.66
N HIS A 121 3.49 -1.65 -8.91
CA HIS A 121 4.42 -2.09 -9.95
C HIS A 121 5.24 -0.96 -10.59
N VAL A 122 4.90 0.31 -10.32
CA VAL A 122 5.77 1.45 -10.63
C VAL A 122 7.06 1.34 -9.80
N SER A 123 8.22 1.20 -10.48
CA SER A 123 9.51 0.88 -9.85
C SER A 123 9.88 1.83 -8.72
N SER A 124 9.79 3.14 -8.94
CA SER A 124 10.12 4.14 -7.91
C SER A 124 9.23 4.04 -6.68
N HIS A 125 7.94 3.72 -6.86
CA HIS A 125 7.00 3.54 -5.75
C HIS A 125 7.33 2.28 -4.96
N PHE A 126 7.72 1.19 -5.64
CA PHE A 126 8.21 -0.03 -5.00
C PHE A 126 9.49 0.22 -4.20
N ASP A 127 10.49 0.88 -4.80
CA ASP A 127 11.78 1.17 -4.18
C ASP A 127 11.63 2.07 -2.94
N MET A 128 10.66 2.99 -2.97
CA MET A 128 10.32 3.87 -1.85
C MET A 128 9.35 3.24 -0.85
N GLY A 129 9.04 1.94 -0.98
CA GLY A 129 8.38 1.16 0.07
C GLY A 129 6.87 1.04 -0.05
N MET A 130 6.26 1.29 -1.22
CA MET A 130 4.84 1.04 -1.46
C MET A 130 4.53 -0.46 -1.60
N THR A 131 4.75 -1.18 -0.50
CA THR A 131 4.68 -2.62 -0.41
C THR A 131 4.01 -3.04 0.90
N THR A 132 3.25 -4.12 0.82
CA THR A 132 2.69 -4.83 1.97
C THR A 132 2.68 -6.32 1.65
N ILE A 133 2.44 -7.15 2.66
CA ILE A 133 2.30 -8.59 2.48
C ILE A 133 0.88 -9.02 2.82
N TYR A 134 0.41 -10.07 2.16
CA TYR A 134 -0.76 -10.80 2.61
C TYR A 134 -0.40 -12.26 2.85
N ASN A 135 -1.07 -12.85 3.84
CA ASN A 135 -0.86 -14.22 4.26
C ASN A 135 -2.13 -15.01 4.04
N VAL A 136 -2.02 -16.08 3.27
CA VAL A 136 -3.11 -17.01 3.00
C VAL A 136 -2.90 -18.23 3.87
N GLU A 137 -3.77 -18.40 4.87
CA GLU A 137 -3.72 -19.51 5.82
C GLU A 137 -4.86 -20.50 5.53
N LYS A 138 -4.56 -21.80 5.62
CA LYS A 138 -5.62 -22.83 5.62
C LYS A 138 -6.26 -22.89 7.00
N VAL A 139 -7.58 -22.80 7.04
CA VAL A 139 -8.34 -23.12 8.25
C VAL A 139 -8.63 -24.62 8.24
N ILE A 140 -7.99 -25.36 9.16
CA ILE A 140 -8.28 -26.77 9.41
C ILE A 140 -9.40 -26.81 10.44
N ILE A 141 -10.60 -27.21 10.02
CA ILE A 141 -11.71 -27.48 10.94
C ILE A 141 -11.46 -28.87 11.53
N THR A 142 -11.00 -28.95 12.79
CA THR A 142 -10.70 -30.23 13.47
C THR A 142 -11.95 -30.93 14.03
N GLY A 143 -13.11 -30.25 14.03
CA GLY A 143 -14.36 -30.80 14.57
C GLY A 143 -14.49 -30.74 16.10
N ASP A 144 -13.49 -30.20 16.80
CA ASP A 144 -13.53 -30.06 18.27
C ASP A 144 -14.52 -28.99 18.77
N GLU A 145 -15.12 -28.21 17.86
CA GLU A 145 -16.17 -27.23 18.15
C GLU A 145 -17.59 -27.81 18.11
N GLY A 146 -17.76 -29.13 18.03
CA GLY A 146 -19.03 -29.79 18.36
C GLY A 146 -20.16 -29.61 17.34
N TRP A 147 -19.87 -29.82 16.05
CA TRP A 147 -20.90 -30.09 15.05
C TRP A 147 -21.15 -31.59 14.89
#